data_AF-A0A953T2L7-F1
#
_entry.id   AF-A0A953T2L7-F1
#
_cell.length_a   1.000
_cell.length_b   1.000
_cell.length_c   1.000
_cell.angle_alpha   90.00
_cell.angle_beta   90.00
_cell.angle_gamma   90.00
#
_symmetry.space_group_name_H-M   'P 1'
#
loop_
_entity.id
_entity.type
_entity.pdbx_description
1 polymer ?
#
loop_
_entity_poly.entity_id
_entity_poly.type
_entity_poly.pdbx_seq_one_letter_code
_entity_poly.pdbx_strand_id
1 'polypeptide(L)'
;MYYYYYYYSDVKISFNFKEKGEYTIAGQDKVTIETLSSFLYDLNLLNDLLVLSTIEDYENYNFSQFFYYRKGRPLKREHKLYLHSINHNSPLSLEVIIPLAASAAGIPWLIFQSVQKIQNWNLEKRKLKAETEKAEFDAKEKRIKVQNEQLDLEERLIKRDALDTWNNILKRISKKPFIADNIEITFLNRDKEEEK
;
A
#
# COMPACT_ATOMS: atom_id res chain seq x y z
N MET A 1 10.55 -28.92 -3.63
CA MET A 1 9.60 -27.92 -3.09
C MET A 1 9.76 -26.68 -3.96
N TYR A 2 8.76 -26.37 -4.78
CA TYR A 2 8.87 -25.49 -5.96
C TYR A 2 8.82 -24.00 -5.56
N TYR A 3 9.95 -23.27 -5.71
CA TYR A 3 10.02 -21.81 -5.58
C TYR A 3 11.00 -21.22 -6.61
N TYR A 4 10.71 -21.37 -7.90
CA TYR A 4 11.43 -20.67 -8.96
C TYR A 4 10.45 -20.51 -10.10
N TYR A 5 9.84 -19.34 -10.31
CA TYR A 5 9.30 -18.90 -11.62
C TYR A 5 8.72 -17.46 -11.68
N TYR A 6 8.78 -16.63 -10.63
CA TYR A 6 8.16 -15.28 -10.64
C TYR A 6 9.15 -14.09 -10.73
N TYR A 7 10.27 -14.22 -11.44
CA TYR A 7 11.36 -13.23 -11.38
C TYR A 7 11.51 -12.24 -12.56
N TYR A 8 10.55 -12.08 -13.47
CA TYR A 8 10.81 -11.32 -14.72
C TYR A 8 9.75 -10.32 -15.19
N SER A 9 8.79 -9.94 -14.34
CA SER A 9 7.69 -9.06 -14.75
C SER A 9 7.51 -7.84 -13.85
N ASP A 10 7.23 -6.69 -14.47
CA ASP A 10 6.74 -5.51 -13.76
C ASP A 10 5.42 -5.88 -13.06
N VAL A 11 5.18 -5.35 -11.86
CA VAL A 11 4.01 -5.73 -11.06
C VAL A 11 2.99 -4.61 -11.07
N LYS A 12 1.76 -4.94 -11.51
CA LYS A 12 0.61 -4.06 -11.41
C LYS A 12 -0.13 -4.32 -10.10
N ILE A 13 -0.42 -3.26 -9.35
CA ILE A 13 -1.32 -3.30 -8.21
C ILE A 13 -2.57 -2.52 -8.58
N SER A 14 -3.71 -3.20 -8.54
CA SER A 14 -5.03 -2.61 -8.78
C SER A 14 -5.75 -2.44 -7.45
N PHE A 15 -6.11 -1.20 -7.12
CA PHE A 15 -6.93 -0.85 -5.98
C PHE A 15 -8.34 -0.53 -6.45
N ASN A 16 -9.33 -1.18 -5.85
CA ASN A 16 -10.74 -0.84 -6.03
C ASN A 16 -11.25 -0.24 -4.72
N PHE A 17 -11.71 1.01 -4.76
CA PHE A 17 -12.15 1.72 -3.55
C PHE A 17 -13.66 1.73 -3.43
N LYS A 18 -14.19 1.46 -2.23
CA LYS A 18 -15.56 1.88 -1.90
C LYS A 18 -15.51 3.38 -1.65
N GLU A 19 -16.05 4.15 -2.58
CA GLU A 19 -16.27 5.57 -2.33
C GLU A 19 -17.31 5.70 -1.22
N LYS A 20 -16.88 6.19 -0.05
CA LYS A 20 -17.75 7.02 0.77
C LYS A 20 -17.36 8.44 0.40
N GLY A 21 -18.24 9.14 -0.32
CA GLY A 21 -17.98 10.52 -0.69
C GLY A 21 -17.61 11.33 0.53
N GLU A 22 -16.65 12.24 0.37
CA GLU A 22 -16.37 13.25 1.39
C GLU A 22 -17.48 14.31 1.37
N TYR A 23 -18.07 14.53 0.19
CA TYR A 23 -19.16 15.46 -0.04
C TYR A 23 -20.21 14.80 -0.92
N THR A 24 -21.49 15.16 -0.73
CA THR A 24 -22.56 14.78 -1.66
C THR A 24 -22.94 16.02 -2.48
N ILE A 25 -22.70 15.98 -3.79
CA ILE A 25 -23.05 17.04 -4.73
C ILE A 25 -24.02 16.46 -5.75
N ALA A 26 -25.21 17.06 -5.88
CA ALA A 26 -26.28 16.57 -6.77
C ALA A 26 -26.64 15.09 -6.55
N GLY A 27 -26.63 14.62 -5.30
CA GLY A 27 -26.93 13.23 -4.95
C GLY A 27 -25.82 12.23 -5.27
N GLN A 28 -24.65 12.71 -5.72
CA GLN A 28 -23.48 11.88 -5.96
C GLN A 28 -22.40 12.17 -4.94
N ASP A 29 -21.81 11.12 -4.41
CA ASP A 29 -20.62 11.18 -3.56
C ASP A 29 -19.41 11.64 -4.37
N LYS A 30 -18.68 12.62 -3.84
CA LYS A 30 -17.54 13.28 -4.48
C LYS A 30 -16.37 13.39 -3.52
N VAL A 31 -15.18 13.46 -4.10
CA VAL A 31 -13.90 13.67 -3.40
C VAL A 31 -13.17 14.83 -4.07
N THR A 32 -12.48 15.65 -3.27
CA THR A 32 -11.74 16.78 -3.83
C THR A 32 -10.46 16.32 -4.54
N ILE A 33 -9.97 17.14 -5.47
CA ILE A 33 -8.66 16.93 -6.10
C ILE A 33 -7.54 16.95 -5.03
N GLU A 34 -7.67 17.79 -4.01
CA GLU A 34 -6.72 17.85 -2.89
C GLU A 34 -6.67 16.53 -2.13
N THR A 35 -7.83 15.97 -1.78
CA THR A 35 -7.93 14.69 -1.07
C THR A 35 -7.32 13.56 -1.90
N LEU A 36 -7.62 13.49 -3.20
CA LEU A 36 -7.03 12.48 -4.11
C LEU A 36 -5.52 12.65 -4.29
N SER A 37 -5.05 13.87 -4.58
CA SER A 37 -3.62 14.14 -4.77
C SER A 37 -2.83 13.85 -3.49
N SER A 38 -3.37 14.20 -2.33
CA SER A 38 -2.81 13.83 -1.03
C SER A 38 -2.79 12.31 -0.86
N PHE A 39 -3.85 11.58 -1.22
CA PHE A 39 -3.86 10.12 -1.17
C PHE A 39 -2.74 9.50 -2.01
N LEU A 40 -2.64 9.90 -3.27
CA LEU A 40 -1.60 9.42 -4.18
C LEU A 40 -0.19 9.76 -3.66
N TYR A 41 -0.02 10.94 -3.05
CA TYR A 41 1.23 11.32 -2.42
C TYR A 41 1.62 10.36 -1.29
N ASP A 42 0.69 10.02 -0.39
CA ASP A 42 0.99 9.11 0.73
C ASP A 42 1.19 7.67 0.27
N LEU A 43 0.51 7.23 -0.79
CA LEU A 43 0.78 5.94 -1.42
C LEU A 43 2.20 5.90 -1.99
N ASN A 44 2.64 6.99 -2.64
CA ASN A 44 4.01 7.10 -3.11
C ASN A 44 5.02 7.11 -1.94
N LEU A 45 4.73 7.82 -0.84
CA LEU A 45 5.57 7.77 0.36
C LEU A 45 5.67 6.36 0.94
N LEU A 46 4.57 5.61 0.94
CA LEU A 46 4.58 4.23 1.41
C LEU A 46 5.53 3.36 0.55
N ASN A 47 5.41 3.43 -0.77
CA ASN A 47 6.35 2.74 -1.67
C ASN A 47 7.80 3.16 -1.37
N ASP A 48 8.06 4.47 -1.30
CA ASP A 48 9.41 4.99 -1.13
C ASP A 48 10.03 4.54 0.20
N LEU A 49 9.25 4.55 1.29
CA LEU A 49 9.68 4.02 2.58
C LEU A 49 10.03 2.54 2.48
N LEU A 50 9.15 1.73 1.88
CA LEU A 50 9.36 0.29 1.78
C LEU A 50 10.63 -0.01 0.99
N VAL A 51 10.83 0.65 -0.15
CA VAL A 51 12.05 0.53 -0.97
C VAL A 51 13.31 0.88 -0.18
N LEU A 52 13.32 2.04 0.51
CA LEU A 52 14.48 2.49 1.29
C LEU A 52 14.76 1.59 2.51
N SER A 53 13.74 0.89 3.00
CA SER A 53 13.86 -0.04 4.12
C SER A 53 14.26 -1.46 3.70
N THR A 54 14.02 -1.89 2.47
CA THR A 54 14.20 -3.29 2.07
C THR A 54 15.26 -3.53 1.00
N ILE A 55 15.54 -2.57 0.12
CA ILE A 55 16.54 -2.75 -0.94
C ILE A 55 17.92 -2.37 -0.41
N GLU A 56 18.88 -3.29 -0.53
CA GLU A 56 20.26 -3.16 -0.03
C GLU A 56 20.98 -1.92 -0.57
N ASP A 57 20.69 -1.51 -1.81
CA ASP A 57 21.22 -0.27 -2.42
C ASP A 57 21.03 1.00 -1.55
N TYR A 58 20.07 0.98 -0.63
CA TYR A 58 19.74 2.10 0.24
C TYR A 58 20.12 1.88 1.70
N GLU A 59 20.93 0.88 2.05
CA GLU A 59 21.37 0.63 3.43
C GLU A 59 21.92 1.87 4.14
N ASN A 60 22.59 2.76 3.43
CA ASN A 60 23.14 4.00 3.99
C ASN A 60 22.13 5.15 4.14
N TYR A 61 20.88 4.96 3.71
CA TYR A 61 19.82 5.95 3.87
C TYR A 61 19.39 6.07 5.33
N ASN A 62 19.38 7.30 5.85
CA ASN A 62 18.93 7.61 7.20
C ASN A 62 17.56 8.27 7.18
N PHE A 63 16.59 7.66 7.87
CA PHE A 63 15.26 8.22 8.02
C PHE A 63 15.32 9.48 8.89
N SER A 64 14.68 10.56 8.42
CA SER A 64 14.64 11.85 9.10
C SER A 64 13.40 12.62 8.66
N GLN A 65 13.18 13.80 9.25
CA GLN A 65 12.10 14.72 8.84
C GLN A 65 12.14 15.07 7.34
N PHE A 66 13.34 15.04 6.73
CA PHE A 66 13.51 15.32 5.30
C PHE A 66 12.91 14.25 4.40
N PHE A 67 12.59 13.06 4.93
CA PHE A 67 11.92 12.00 4.18
C PHE A 67 10.63 12.52 3.51
N TYR A 68 9.90 13.44 4.13
CA TYR A 68 8.65 13.97 3.58
C TYR A 68 8.85 15.03 2.49
N TYR A 69 10.08 15.42 2.15
CA TYR A 69 10.34 16.39 1.08
C TYR A 69 10.49 15.71 -0.27
N ARG A 70 10.04 16.36 -1.35
CA ARG A 70 10.07 15.78 -2.71
C ARG A 70 11.46 15.30 -3.15
N LYS A 71 12.53 15.94 -2.67
CA LYS A 71 13.93 15.58 -2.94
C LYS A 71 14.62 14.82 -1.80
N GLY A 72 13.91 14.52 -0.71
CA GLY A 72 14.47 13.83 0.45
C GLY A 72 14.65 12.32 0.28
N ARG A 73 14.23 11.77 -0.87
CA ARG A 73 14.19 10.32 -1.15
C ARG A 73 14.92 10.04 -2.46
N PRO A 74 16.20 9.64 -2.43
CA PRO A 74 17.05 9.53 -3.62
C PRO A 74 16.83 8.19 -4.35
N LEU A 75 15.58 7.90 -4.75
CA LEU A 75 15.25 6.64 -5.41
C LEU A 75 15.65 6.60 -6.89
N LYS A 76 16.29 5.49 -7.28
CA LYS A 76 16.50 5.10 -8.69
C LYS A 76 15.16 4.99 -9.41
N ARG A 77 15.17 5.22 -10.72
CA ARG A 77 13.94 5.20 -11.55
C ARG A 77 13.25 3.84 -11.51
N GLU A 78 14.01 2.75 -11.48
CA GLU A 78 13.46 1.39 -11.38
C GLU A 78 12.80 1.05 -10.04
N HIS A 79 12.93 1.90 -9.00
CA HIS A 79 12.30 1.66 -7.71
C HIS A 79 11.16 2.61 -7.38
N LYS A 80 10.75 3.43 -8.35
CA LYS A 80 9.61 4.34 -8.19
C LYS A 80 8.29 3.63 -8.46
N LEU A 81 7.25 4.10 -7.79
CA LEU A 81 5.88 3.75 -8.09
C LEU A 81 5.38 4.58 -9.28
N TYR A 82 4.85 3.92 -10.31
CA TYR A 82 4.30 4.60 -11.48
C TYR A 82 2.78 4.51 -11.47
N LEU A 83 2.12 5.61 -11.80
CA LEU A 83 0.69 5.62 -12.05
C LEU A 83 0.43 5.02 -13.45
N HIS A 84 -0.38 3.97 -13.53
CA HIS A 84 -0.77 3.38 -14.80
C HIS A 84 -2.11 3.92 -15.27
N SER A 85 -3.13 3.85 -14.42
CA SER A 85 -4.47 4.35 -14.74
C SER A 85 -5.23 4.80 -13.48
N ILE A 86 -6.12 5.77 -13.66
CA ILE A 86 -7.13 6.15 -12.67
C ILE A 86 -8.47 6.10 -13.38
N ASN A 87 -9.39 5.29 -12.90
CA ASN A 87 -10.77 5.29 -13.36
C ASN A 87 -11.64 5.96 -12.30
N HIS A 88 -12.23 7.09 -12.67
CA HIS A 88 -13.10 7.89 -11.81
C HIS A 88 -14.57 7.47 -11.84
N ASN A 89 -14.94 6.46 -12.63
CA ASN A 89 -16.27 5.89 -12.57
C ASN A 89 -16.44 5.21 -11.21
N SER A 90 -17.52 5.51 -10.48
CA SER A 90 -17.79 4.86 -9.20
C SER A 90 -17.99 3.35 -9.42
N PRO A 91 -17.22 2.46 -8.75
CA PRO A 91 -16.19 2.75 -7.74
C PRO A 91 -14.85 3.19 -8.34
N LEU A 92 -14.23 4.23 -7.75
CA LEU A 92 -12.88 4.68 -8.11
C LEU A 92 -11.92 3.49 -8.15
N SER A 93 -11.21 3.34 -9.27
CA SER A 93 -10.11 2.37 -9.37
C SER A 93 -8.79 3.07 -9.68
N LEU A 94 -7.72 2.53 -9.09
CA LEU A 94 -6.35 3.03 -9.25
C LEU A 94 -5.48 1.85 -9.62
N GLU A 95 -4.75 1.97 -10.72
CA GLU A 95 -3.73 1.00 -11.09
C GLU A 95 -2.35 1.66 -11.04
N VAL A 96 -1.43 1.02 -10.32
CA VAL A 96 -0.04 1.45 -10.23
C VAL A 96 0.89 0.32 -10.66
N ILE A 97 2.05 0.68 -11.15
CA ILE A 97 3.10 -0.26 -11.60
C ILE A 97 4.33 -0.08 -10.72
N ILE A 98 4.87 -1.21 -10.27
CA ILE A 98 6.16 -1.32 -9.61
C ILE A 98 7.10 -2.03 -10.58
N PRO A 99 8.20 -1.38 -11.00
CA PRO A 99 9.12 -2.01 -11.92
C PRO A 99 9.78 -3.25 -11.32
N LEU A 100 10.23 -4.14 -12.20
CA LEU A 100 10.80 -5.45 -11.85
C LEU A 100 11.84 -5.42 -10.73
N ALA A 101 12.76 -4.45 -10.75
CA ALA A 101 13.83 -4.34 -9.77
C ALA A 101 13.30 -4.19 -8.33
N ALA A 102 12.27 -3.37 -8.14
CA ALA A 102 11.60 -3.25 -6.85
C ALA A 102 10.65 -4.42 -6.56
N SER A 103 10.03 -5.01 -7.60
CA SER A 103 9.16 -6.17 -7.45
C SER A 103 9.89 -7.39 -6.89
N ALA A 104 11.14 -7.61 -7.30
CA ALA A 104 11.98 -8.69 -6.80
C ALA A 104 12.25 -8.58 -5.28
N ALA A 105 12.17 -7.37 -4.71
CA ALA A 105 12.33 -7.14 -3.27
C ALA A 105 11.05 -7.34 -2.45
N GLY A 106 9.95 -7.81 -3.07
CA GLY A 106 8.69 -8.07 -2.38
C GLY A 106 7.89 -6.81 -2.01
N ILE A 107 8.26 -5.63 -2.53
CA ILE A 107 7.54 -4.36 -2.28
C ILE A 107 6.03 -4.45 -2.52
N PRO A 108 5.52 -5.10 -3.61
CA PRO A 108 4.09 -5.21 -3.83
C PRO A 108 3.36 -5.91 -2.68
N TRP A 109 3.98 -6.94 -2.09
CA TRP A 109 3.43 -7.66 -0.94
C TRP A 109 3.37 -6.80 0.31
N LEU A 110 4.42 -6.01 0.57
CA LEU A 110 4.47 -5.11 1.73
C LEU A 110 3.47 -3.96 1.63
N ILE A 111 3.19 -3.47 0.43
CA ILE A 111 2.10 -2.51 0.18
C ILE A 111 0.77 -3.17 0.49
N PHE A 112 0.53 -4.38 -0.01
CA PHE A 112 -0.69 -5.14 0.28
C PHE A 112 -0.89 -5.34 1.80
N GLN A 113 0.14 -5.79 2.51
CA GLN A 113 0.11 -5.94 3.98
C GLN A 113 -0.18 -4.62 4.70
N SER A 114 0.43 -3.52 4.25
CA SER A 114 0.21 -2.18 4.81
C SER A 114 -1.25 -1.74 4.68
N VAL A 115 -1.87 -2.00 3.52
CA VAL A 115 -3.29 -1.66 3.32
C VAL A 115 -4.21 -2.60 4.10
N GLN A 116 -3.90 -3.90 4.18
CA GLN A 116 -4.62 -4.83 5.06
C GLN A 116 -4.57 -4.39 6.52
N LYS A 117 -3.41 -3.90 6.99
CA LYS A 117 -3.26 -3.36 8.36
C LYS A 117 -4.20 -2.16 8.57
N ILE A 118 -4.28 -1.26 7.60
CA ILE A 118 -5.20 -0.11 7.66
C ILE A 118 -6.68 -0.56 7.67
N GLN A 119 -7.05 -1.52 6.82
CA GLN A 119 -8.40 -2.09 6.81
C GLN A 119 -8.75 -2.73 8.16
N ASN A 120 -7.83 -3.52 8.71
CA ASN A 120 -8.00 -4.18 10.01
C ASN A 120 -8.13 -3.17 11.15
N TRP A 121 -7.33 -2.10 11.19
CA TRP A 121 -7.51 -1.02 12.18
C TRP A 121 -8.90 -0.39 12.11
N ASN A 122 -9.42 -0.18 10.90
CA ASN A 122 -10.77 0.34 10.70
C ASN A 122 -11.84 -0.66 11.14
N LEU A 123 -11.64 -1.96 10.89
CA LEU A 123 -12.53 -3.02 11.36
C LEU A 123 -12.48 -3.17 12.87
N GLU A 124 -11.31 -3.15 13.49
CA GLU A 124 -11.13 -3.22 14.95
C GLU A 124 -11.74 -2.01 15.64
N LYS A 125 -11.60 -0.80 15.07
CA LYS A 125 -12.31 0.38 15.58
C LYS A 125 -13.84 0.25 15.49
N ARG A 126 -14.34 -0.36 14.41
CA ARG A 126 -15.78 -0.65 14.25
C ARG A 126 -16.24 -1.77 15.20
N LYS A 127 -15.40 -2.79 15.42
CA LYS A 127 -15.63 -3.88 16.37
C LYS A 127 -15.61 -3.37 17.80
N LEU A 128 -14.62 -2.59 18.23
CA LEU A 128 -14.61 -1.92 19.55
C LEU A 128 -15.85 -1.05 19.78
N LYS A 129 -16.42 -0.47 18.72
CA LYS A 129 -17.69 0.27 18.77
C LYS A 129 -18.92 -0.65 18.78
N ALA A 130 -18.82 -1.85 18.24
CA ALA A 130 -19.87 -2.88 18.18
C ALA A 130 -19.78 -3.92 19.31
N GLU A 131 -18.64 -4.05 19.99
CA GLU A 131 -18.34 -4.99 21.08
C GLU A 131 -18.87 -4.52 22.44
N THR A 132 -19.62 -3.42 22.46
CA THR A 132 -20.74 -3.28 23.41
C THR A 132 -21.81 -4.36 23.21
N GLU A 133 -21.78 -5.15 22.14
CA GLU A 133 -22.71 -6.26 21.85
C GLU A 133 -21.98 -7.47 21.19
N LYS A 134 -21.28 -8.25 22.03
CA LYS A 134 -20.97 -9.69 21.85
C LYS A 134 -20.08 -10.19 20.68
N ALA A 135 -19.10 -10.99 21.12
CA ALA A 135 -18.64 -12.28 20.57
C ALA A 135 -17.38 -12.28 19.69
N GLU A 136 -16.24 -12.38 20.37
CA GLU A 136 -14.97 -12.86 19.84
C GLU A 136 -14.84 -14.38 20.07
N PHE A 137 -14.85 -15.20 19.01
CA PHE A 137 -14.17 -16.50 19.09
C PHE A 137 -13.68 -17.04 17.73
N ASP A 138 -14.35 -16.74 16.61
CA ASP A 138 -13.98 -17.35 15.31
C ASP A 138 -12.90 -16.60 14.50
N ALA A 139 -12.45 -15.42 14.96
CA ALA A 139 -11.44 -14.62 14.25
C ALA A 139 -9.98 -15.06 14.50
N LYS A 140 -9.75 -16.03 15.39
CA LYS A 140 -8.44 -16.30 15.99
C LYS A 140 -7.49 -17.06 15.04
N GLU A 141 -8.02 -17.95 14.20
CA GLU A 141 -7.18 -18.86 13.41
C GLU A 141 -6.61 -18.20 12.13
N LYS A 142 -7.38 -17.30 11.48
CA LYS A 142 -6.89 -16.49 10.35
C LYS A 142 -5.95 -15.36 10.77
N ARG A 143 -6.07 -14.86 12.01
CA ARG A 143 -5.18 -13.83 12.57
C ARG A 143 -3.73 -14.33 12.68
N ILE A 144 -3.52 -15.58 13.08
CA ILE A 144 -2.19 -16.13 13.39
C ILE A 144 -1.25 -16.20 12.16
N LYS A 145 -1.76 -16.54 10.97
CA LYS A 145 -0.92 -16.56 9.74
C LYS A 145 -0.51 -15.16 9.26
N VAL A 146 -1.42 -14.20 9.33
CA VAL A 146 -1.16 -12.79 8.98
C VAL A 146 -0.20 -12.14 9.98
N GLN A 147 -0.30 -12.52 11.25
CA GLN A 147 0.54 -11.97 12.32
C GLN A 147 2.01 -12.38 12.18
N ASN A 148 2.31 -13.61 11.72
CA ASN A 148 3.68 -14.08 11.55
C ASN A 148 4.44 -13.38 10.42
N GLU A 149 3.77 -12.95 9.34
CA GLU A 149 4.42 -12.18 8.27
C GLU A 149 4.53 -10.67 8.59
N GLN A 150 3.63 -10.14 9.43
CA GLN A 150 3.73 -8.77 9.94
C GLN A 150 4.94 -8.56 10.86
N LEU A 151 5.37 -9.61 11.57
CA LEU A 151 6.56 -9.58 12.43
C LEU A 151 7.86 -9.32 11.66
N ASP A 152 8.03 -9.84 10.43
CA ASP A 152 9.25 -9.60 9.62
C ASP A 152 9.33 -8.15 9.10
N LEU A 153 8.21 -7.56 8.66
CA LEU A 153 8.19 -6.17 8.21
C LEU A 153 8.48 -5.20 9.35
N GLU A 154 7.84 -5.38 10.51
CA GLU A 154 8.06 -4.50 11.66
C GLU A 154 9.50 -4.58 12.16
N GLU A 155 10.09 -5.77 12.23
CA GLU A 155 11.51 -5.93 12.58
C GLU A 155 12.45 -5.22 11.61
N ARG A 156 12.20 -5.33 10.29
CA ARG A 156 12.99 -4.60 9.28
C ARG A 156 12.85 -3.09 9.44
N LEU A 157 11.64 -2.60 9.69
CA LEU A 157 11.39 -1.17 9.89
C LEU A 157 12.05 -0.65 11.17
N ILE A 158 12.05 -1.45 12.25
CA ILE A 158 12.76 -1.12 13.51
C ILE A 158 14.27 -1.04 13.25
N LYS A 159 14.86 -2.04 12.58
CA LYS A 159 16.29 -2.05 12.25
C LYS A 159 16.72 -0.86 11.40
N ARG A 160 15.79 -0.25 10.67
CA ARG A 160 16.02 0.89 9.76
C ARG A 160 15.59 2.23 10.36
N ASP A 161 15.19 2.29 11.63
CA ASP A 161 14.61 3.48 12.28
C ASP A 161 13.44 4.10 11.47
N ALA A 162 12.70 3.26 10.75
CA ALA A 162 11.65 3.66 9.80
C ALA A 162 10.24 3.47 10.37
N LEU A 163 10.10 2.82 11.53
CA LEU A 163 8.81 2.42 12.11
C LEU A 163 7.88 3.62 12.35
N ASP A 164 8.40 4.71 12.91
CA ASP A 164 7.61 5.93 13.15
C ASP A 164 7.16 6.58 11.85
N THR A 165 8.03 6.59 10.83
CA THR A 165 7.70 7.11 9.50
C THR A 165 6.59 6.26 8.87
N TRP A 166 6.68 4.94 8.96
CA TRP A 166 5.65 4.02 8.48
C TRP A 166 4.31 4.23 9.19
N ASN A 167 4.30 4.24 10.52
CA ASN A 167 3.09 4.47 11.31
C ASN A 167 2.42 5.81 10.98
N ASN A 168 3.20 6.87 10.77
CA ASN A 168 2.70 8.17 10.36
C ASN A 168 2.07 8.13 8.97
N ILE A 169 2.69 7.46 7.99
CA ILE A 169 2.11 7.28 6.65
C ILE A 169 0.80 6.50 6.75
N LEU A 170 0.78 5.35 7.44
CA LEU A 170 -0.43 4.54 7.58
C LEU A 170 -1.57 5.32 8.25
N LYS A 171 -1.26 6.12 9.29
CA LYS A 171 -2.23 6.99 9.96
C LYS A 171 -2.78 8.08 9.05
N ARG A 172 -1.99 8.61 8.12
CA ARG A 172 -2.47 9.59 7.14
C ARG A 172 -3.35 8.94 6.08
N ILE A 173 -2.98 7.76 5.58
CA ILE A 173 -3.77 7.01 4.61
C ILE A 173 -5.11 6.59 5.23
N SER A 174 -5.12 6.09 6.46
CA SER A 174 -6.33 5.59 7.13
C SER A 174 -7.40 6.66 7.41
N LYS A 175 -7.00 7.94 7.44
CA LYS A 175 -7.92 9.08 7.61
C LYS A 175 -8.61 9.50 6.33
N LYS A 176 -8.17 9.02 5.17
CA LYS A 176 -8.70 9.43 3.86
C LYS A 176 -9.95 8.61 3.51
N PRO A 177 -10.85 9.16 2.66
CA PRO A 177 -12.07 8.47 2.26
C PRO A 177 -11.83 7.27 1.31
N PHE A 178 -10.58 7.05 0.89
CA PHE A 178 -10.20 5.93 0.01
C PHE A 178 -9.88 4.69 0.84
N ILE A 179 -10.89 3.85 1.07
CA ILE A 179 -10.69 2.52 1.65
C ILE A 179 -10.74 1.54 0.48
N ALA A 180 -9.60 0.92 0.17
CA ALA A 180 -9.58 -0.16 -0.80
C ALA A 180 -10.47 -1.28 -0.26
N ASP A 181 -11.43 -1.75 -1.05
CA ASP A 181 -12.20 -2.96 -0.73
C ASP A 181 -11.45 -4.21 -1.16
N ASN A 182 -10.81 -4.10 -2.32
CA ASN A 182 -10.08 -5.18 -2.95
C ASN A 182 -8.77 -4.62 -3.50
N ILE A 183 -7.72 -5.43 -3.36
CA ILE A 183 -6.38 -5.14 -3.87
C ILE A 183 -5.93 -6.38 -4.62
N GLU A 184 -5.62 -6.21 -5.88
CA GLU A 184 -5.18 -7.29 -6.75
C GLU A 184 -3.74 -7.02 -7.19
N ILE A 185 -2.89 -8.04 -7.09
CA ILE A 185 -1.51 -7.99 -7.57
C ILE A 185 -1.44 -8.85 -8.82
N THR A 186 -1.07 -8.24 -9.95
CA THR A 186 -0.92 -8.91 -11.24
C THR A 186 0.51 -8.75 -11.75
N PHE A 187 1.12 -9.84 -12.16
CA PHE A 187 2.45 -9.84 -12.78
C PHE A 187 2.32 -9.62 -14.29
N LEU A 188 2.96 -8.58 -14.83
CA LEU A 188 2.90 -8.22 -16.25
C LEU A 188 3.99 -8.96 -17.04
N ASN A 189 3.63 -10.05 -17.72
CA ASN A 189 4.58 -10.73 -18.62
C ASN A 189 4.86 -9.86 -19.85
N ARG A 190 6.14 -9.54 -20.08
CA ARG A 190 6.59 -8.75 -21.25
C ARG A 190 6.31 -9.43 -22.59
N ASP A 191 6.17 -10.76 -22.61
CA ASP A 191 6.07 -11.54 -23.84
C ASP A 191 4.71 -11.45 -24.57
N LYS A 192 3.76 -10.61 -24.10
CA LYS A 192 2.43 -10.46 -24.73
C LYS A 192 2.19 -9.12 -25.44
N GLU A 193 3.15 -8.21 -25.45
CA GLU A 193 2.98 -6.89 -26.09
C GLU A 193 3.61 -6.77 -27.50
N GLU A 194 4.30 -7.78 -28.01
CA GLU A 194 4.90 -7.75 -29.37
C GLU A 194 4.00 -8.26 -30.51
N GLU A 195 2.74 -8.63 -30.23
CA GLU A 195 1.74 -8.95 -31.27
C GLU A 195 0.67 -7.86 -31.41
N LYS A 196 1.08 -6.66 -31.86
CA LYS A 196 0.16 -5.68 -32.49
C LYS A 196 0.83 -4.91 -33.61
#